data_AF-A0A261W275-F1
#
_entry.id   AF-A0A261W275-F1
#
_cell.length_a   1.000
_cell.length_b   1.000
_cell.length_c   1.000
_cell.angle_alpha   90.00
_cell.angle_beta   90.00
_cell.angle_gamma   90.00
#
_symmetry.space_group_name_H-M   'P 1'
#
loop_
_entity.id
_entity.type
_entity.pdbx_description
1 polymer ?
#
loop_
_entity_poly.entity_id
_entity_poly.type
_entity_poly.pdbx_seq_one_letter_code
_entity_poly.pdbx_strand_id
1 'polypeptide(L)'
;MTMWNLLDRLRTLCLLAIPLVAMSPVVATAAAVTLYLDPHGSDKANGGRPDQALRSLQKALNIAYFRVKQGADQVRIEIAPGRYVGQQVRIGRPPADAHFEIVARPSASSRPIFDGGGRRGTWFIMKAADQNEARFTFSGLEVANYLTAMSFEGNRELVNTSQGNNVVQNMVFRNIGQAKSGEQPSTAAVRFVNSRHNVIRGNHFINIRNKRSCGLLHSIYLAHHSSDNRIENNTFKNTCGSPIRLRDASNNNIATRNVFREAEFRAVFDEWYCNPERIDKCTKKIPECPSWGNRYEANTVSDSDQRAIREPTVVHIPEIPSTCDVQAGAASSPAASGASTATYRATNAKRERIIRK
;
A
#
# COMPACT_ATOMS: atom_id res chain seq x y z
N MET A 1 20.22 -15.34 97.32
CA MET A 1 21.10 -15.53 96.14
C MET A 1 20.26 -16.23 95.08
N THR A 2 19.64 -15.44 94.17
CA THR A 2 19.96 -15.31 92.72
C THR A 2 19.42 -16.49 91.89
N MET A 3 18.76 -16.38 90.73
CA MET A 3 18.41 -15.28 89.82
C MET A 3 17.50 -15.88 88.71
N TRP A 4 16.38 -15.24 88.40
CA TRP A 4 15.87 -14.89 87.05
C TRP A 4 15.60 -15.93 85.93
N ASN A 5 14.46 -15.67 85.25
CA ASN A 5 14.12 -15.89 83.82
C ASN A 5 13.65 -17.30 83.38
N LEU A 6 12.71 -17.49 82.44
CA LEU A 6 12.12 -16.67 81.38
C LEU A 6 10.87 -17.43 80.83
N LEU A 7 9.82 -16.70 80.39
CA LEU A 7 8.97 -16.86 79.18
C LEU A 7 8.73 -18.30 78.59
N ASP A 8 7.60 -18.71 78.02
CA ASP A 8 6.52 -18.00 77.38
C ASP A 8 5.36 -18.95 77.01
N ARG A 9 4.24 -18.32 76.64
CA ARG A 9 2.95 -18.88 76.26
C ARG A 9 2.98 -19.63 74.93
N LEU A 10 2.27 -20.75 74.84
CA LEU A 10 1.83 -21.34 73.56
C LEU A 10 0.30 -21.41 73.51
N ARG A 11 -0.28 -20.33 72.98
CA ARG A 11 -1.67 -20.26 72.51
C ARG A 11 -1.72 -20.87 71.11
N THR A 12 -2.46 -21.95 70.94
CA THR A 12 -2.75 -22.58 69.65
C THR A 12 -3.69 -21.66 68.85
N LEU A 13 -3.17 -21.03 67.80
CA LEU A 13 -3.92 -20.23 66.84
C LEU A 13 -4.28 -21.11 65.63
N CYS A 14 -5.56 -21.45 65.47
CA CYS A 14 -6.08 -22.08 64.25
C CYS A 14 -6.15 -21.03 63.13
N LEU A 15 -5.14 -21.01 62.26
CA LEU A 15 -5.14 -20.25 61.01
C LEU A 15 -5.97 -20.99 59.95
N LEU A 16 -7.17 -20.48 59.66
CA LEU A 16 -7.93 -20.83 58.46
C LEU A 16 -7.20 -20.26 57.24
N ALA A 17 -6.51 -21.13 56.50
CA ALA A 17 -5.96 -20.82 55.19
C ALA A 17 -7.11 -20.78 54.17
N ILE A 18 -7.59 -19.58 53.83
CA ILE A 18 -8.45 -19.38 52.66
C ILE A 18 -7.55 -19.44 51.42
N PRO A 19 -7.75 -20.39 50.49
CA PRO A 19 -6.97 -20.43 49.27
C PRO A 19 -7.35 -19.21 48.42
N LEU A 20 -6.41 -18.27 48.30
CA LEU A 20 -6.47 -17.17 47.35
C LEU A 20 -6.39 -17.77 45.94
N VAL A 21 -7.53 -18.03 45.31
CA VAL A 21 -7.60 -18.45 43.91
C VAL A 21 -7.09 -17.29 43.08
N ALA A 22 -5.81 -17.34 42.69
CA ALA A 22 -5.24 -16.42 41.73
C ALA A 22 -5.99 -16.59 40.41
N MET A 23 -6.95 -15.71 40.13
CA MET A 23 -7.52 -15.59 38.80
C MET A 23 -6.43 -15.06 37.89
N SER A 24 -5.69 -15.95 37.24
CA SER A 24 -4.80 -15.57 36.15
C SER A 24 -5.64 -14.81 35.12
N PRO A 25 -5.18 -13.64 34.64
CA PRO A 25 -5.87 -12.94 33.57
C PRO A 25 -5.95 -13.90 32.38
N VAL A 26 -7.18 -14.24 31.98
CA VAL A 26 -7.42 -14.93 30.72
C VAL A 26 -6.98 -13.95 29.64
N VAL A 27 -5.76 -14.14 29.14
CA VAL A 27 -5.33 -13.50 27.90
C VAL A 27 -6.22 -14.10 26.83
N ALA A 28 -7.28 -13.36 26.46
CA ALA A 28 -8.15 -13.74 25.36
C ALA A 28 -7.25 -13.89 24.13
N THR A 29 -7.11 -15.13 23.66
CA THR A 29 -6.36 -15.40 22.44
C THR A 29 -7.11 -14.77 21.27
N ALA A 30 -6.42 -13.84 20.61
CA ALA A 30 -6.71 -13.31 19.28
C ALA A 30 -7.46 -14.32 18.40
N ALA A 31 -8.73 -14.04 18.10
CA ALA A 31 -9.56 -14.95 17.31
C ALA A 31 -9.34 -14.70 15.81
N ALA A 32 -8.39 -15.43 15.21
CA ALA A 32 -8.20 -15.42 13.76
C ALA A 32 -9.37 -16.11 13.04
N VAL A 33 -9.94 -15.45 12.03
CA VAL A 33 -11.03 -15.99 11.20
C VAL A 33 -10.58 -16.12 9.75
N THR A 34 -10.90 -17.24 9.11
CA THR A 34 -10.69 -17.42 7.66
C THR A 34 -12.02 -17.41 6.92
N LEU A 35 -12.08 -16.63 5.83
CA LEU A 35 -13.17 -16.61 4.85
C LEU A 35 -12.65 -17.13 3.51
N TYR A 36 -13.48 -17.86 2.78
CA TYR A 36 -13.16 -18.43 1.47
C TYR A 36 -13.95 -17.70 0.38
N LEU A 37 -13.24 -17.33 -0.68
CA LEU A 37 -13.81 -16.70 -1.88
C LEU A 37 -13.54 -17.61 -3.09
N ASP A 38 -14.54 -17.82 -3.94
CA ASP A 38 -14.48 -18.68 -5.13
C ASP A 38 -15.30 -18.06 -6.26
N PRO A 39 -14.83 -18.04 -7.53
CA PRO A 39 -15.60 -17.43 -8.62
C PRO A 39 -16.95 -18.13 -8.86
N HIS A 40 -17.09 -19.40 -8.47
CA HIS A 40 -18.32 -20.19 -8.55
C HIS A 40 -19.10 -20.23 -7.23
N GLY A 41 -18.61 -19.55 -6.19
CA GLY A 41 -19.25 -19.45 -4.87
C GLY A 41 -20.60 -18.73 -4.87
N SER A 42 -21.09 -18.41 -3.68
CA SER A 42 -22.39 -17.73 -3.50
C SER A 42 -22.34 -16.70 -2.38
N ASP A 43 -22.81 -15.48 -2.65
CA ASP A 43 -22.91 -14.43 -1.62
C ASP A 43 -24.06 -14.66 -0.62
N LYS A 44 -24.84 -15.73 -0.80
CA LYS A 44 -25.76 -16.26 0.21
C LYS A 44 -25.05 -17.17 1.22
N ALA A 45 -23.84 -17.64 0.91
CA ALA A 45 -23.06 -18.47 1.83
C ALA A 45 -22.42 -17.62 2.94
N ASN A 46 -21.89 -18.28 3.97
CA ASN A 46 -21.23 -17.62 5.09
C ASN A 46 -19.71 -17.42 4.88
N GLY A 47 -19.12 -18.07 3.87
CA GLY A 47 -17.69 -18.01 3.58
C GLY A 47 -16.79 -18.76 4.56
N GLY A 48 -17.32 -19.45 5.57
CA GLY A 48 -16.50 -20.06 6.64
C GLY A 48 -15.78 -21.35 6.23
N ARG A 49 -16.15 -21.94 5.09
CA ARG A 49 -15.55 -23.18 4.56
C ARG A 49 -15.40 -23.11 3.04
N PRO A 50 -14.47 -23.88 2.43
CA PRO A 50 -14.28 -23.88 0.98
C PRO A 50 -15.53 -24.26 0.16
N ASP A 51 -16.33 -25.22 0.64
CA ASP A 51 -17.60 -25.65 0.02
C ASP A 51 -18.75 -24.63 0.21
N GLN A 52 -18.54 -23.64 1.07
CA GLN A 52 -19.45 -22.52 1.35
C GLN A 52 -18.80 -21.18 1.01
N ALA A 53 -17.92 -21.16 -0.01
CA ALA A 53 -17.21 -19.97 -0.41
C ALA A 53 -18.15 -18.87 -0.93
N LEU A 54 -17.76 -17.63 -0.64
CA LEU A 54 -18.40 -16.41 -1.13
C LEU A 54 -18.06 -16.20 -2.61
N ARG A 55 -18.89 -15.44 -3.33
CA ARG A 55 -18.63 -15.10 -4.74
C ARG A 55 -17.90 -13.77 -4.90
N SER A 56 -18.25 -12.77 -4.08
CA SER A 56 -17.72 -11.41 -4.20
C SER A 56 -16.81 -11.01 -3.04
N LEU A 57 -15.73 -10.30 -3.38
CA LEU A 57 -14.80 -9.75 -2.40
C LEU A 57 -15.48 -8.68 -1.52
N GLN A 58 -16.43 -7.91 -2.07
CA GLN A 58 -17.22 -6.96 -1.28
C GLN A 58 -18.00 -7.68 -0.17
N LYS A 59 -18.66 -8.81 -0.47
CA LYS A 59 -19.38 -9.57 0.55
C LYS A 59 -18.43 -10.15 1.59
N ALA A 60 -17.26 -10.65 1.17
CA ALA A 60 -16.25 -11.16 2.08
C ALA A 60 -15.74 -10.08 3.05
N LEU A 61 -15.43 -8.87 2.57
CA LEU A 61 -15.02 -7.76 3.43
C LEU A 61 -16.14 -7.30 4.37
N ASN A 62 -17.40 -7.28 3.91
CA ASN A 62 -18.54 -6.95 4.77
C ASN A 62 -18.66 -7.96 5.93
N ILE A 63 -18.47 -9.26 5.66
CA ILE A 63 -18.45 -10.30 6.70
C ILE A 63 -17.22 -10.14 7.59
N ALA A 64 -16.04 -9.86 7.02
CA ALA A 64 -14.81 -9.65 7.80
C ALA A 64 -14.98 -8.51 8.81
N TYR A 65 -15.52 -7.37 8.39
CA TYR A 65 -15.82 -6.23 9.28
C TYR A 65 -16.78 -6.64 10.41
N PHE A 66 -17.78 -7.47 10.10
CA PHE A 66 -18.70 -7.98 11.10
C PHE A 66 -18.01 -8.93 12.08
N ARG A 67 -17.15 -9.84 11.61
CA ARG A 67 -16.38 -10.77 12.47
C ARG A 67 -15.47 -10.02 13.43
N VAL A 68 -14.85 -8.94 12.97
CA VAL A 68 -14.02 -8.11 13.85
C VAL A 68 -14.84 -7.45 14.95
N LYS A 69 -16.04 -6.95 14.62
CA LYS A 69 -16.98 -6.45 15.64
C LYS A 69 -17.46 -7.53 16.62
N GLN A 70 -17.30 -8.81 16.28
CA GLN A 70 -17.60 -9.95 17.16
C GLN A 70 -16.38 -10.43 17.95
N GLY A 71 -15.24 -9.73 17.88
CA GLY A 71 -14.03 -10.03 18.67
C GLY A 71 -12.89 -10.69 17.88
N ALA A 72 -13.01 -10.85 16.55
CA ALA A 72 -11.85 -11.20 15.74
C ALA A 72 -10.91 -9.99 15.62
N ASP A 73 -9.61 -10.21 15.71
CA ASP A 73 -8.60 -9.18 15.45
C ASP A 73 -7.88 -9.39 14.11
N GLN A 74 -7.91 -10.62 13.59
CA GLN A 74 -7.39 -10.95 12.27
C GLN A 74 -8.43 -11.68 11.43
N VAL A 75 -8.63 -11.22 10.20
CA VAL A 75 -9.47 -11.90 9.21
C VAL A 75 -8.70 -12.13 7.91
N ARG A 76 -8.57 -13.39 7.53
CA ARG A 76 -7.95 -13.82 6.28
C ARG A 76 -9.01 -14.22 5.26
N ILE A 77 -8.95 -13.65 4.06
CA ILE A 77 -9.81 -13.96 2.92
C ILE A 77 -8.95 -14.73 1.92
N GLU A 78 -9.16 -16.04 1.84
CA GLU A 78 -8.47 -16.93 0.91
C GLU A 78 -9.23 -17.05 -0.41
N ILE A 79 -8.57 -16.62 -1.48
CA ILE A 79 -9.16 -16.50 -2.80
C ILE A 79 -8.75 -17.70 -3.66
N ALA A 80 -9.73 -18.47 -4.09
CA ALA A 80 -9.53 -19.61 -4.98
C ALA A 80 -9.01 -19.16 -6.36
N PRO A 81 -8.28 -20.04 -7.08
CA PRO A 81 -7.99 -19.83 -8.50
C PRO A 81 -9.24 -19.53 -9.32
N GLY A 82 -9.06 -18.77 -10.39
CA GLY A 82 -10.09 -18.46 -11.38
C GLY A 82 -10.27 -16.97 -11.61
N ARG A 83 -11.28 -16.63 -12.41
CA ARG A 83 -11.52 -15.26 -12.87
C ARG A 83 -12.76 -14.66 -12.23
N TYR A 84 -12.57 -13.54 -11.55
CA TYR A 84 -13.60 -12.73 -10.90
C TYR A 84 -13.89 -11.50 -11.76
N VAL A 85 -14.96 -11.56 -12.55
CA VAL A 85 -15.26 -10.55 -13.57
C VAL A 85 -16.04 -9.36 -12.99
N GLY A 86 -15.56 -8.15 -13.25
CA GLY A 86 -16.26 -6.89 -13.02
C GLY A 86 -16.44 -6.49 -11.55
N GLN A 87 -15.71 -7.12 -10.63
CA GLN A 87 -15.84 -6.79 -9.21
C GLN A 87 -15.21 -5.43 -8.90
N GLN A 88 -15.91 -4.61 -8.12
CA GLN A 88 -15.39 -3.39 -7.54
C GLN A 88 -15.72 -3.40 -6.06
N VAL A 89 -14.74 -3.02 -5.26
CA VAL A 89 -14.82 -3.01 -3.80
C VAL A 89 -14.67 -1.58 -3.33
N ARG A 90 -15.58 -1.17 -2.45
CA ARG A 90 -15.49 0.10 -1.76
C ARG A 90 -15.69 -0.13 -0.27
N ILE A 91 -14.71 0.27 0.52
CA ILE A 91 -14.77 0.22 1.98
C ILE A 91 -14.54 1.61 2.57
N GLY A 92 -15.20 1.85 3.70
CA GLY A 92 -15.00 3.03 4.53
C GLY A 92 -14.03 2.74 5.69
N ARG A 93 -14.16 3.50 6.77
CA ARG A 93 -13.38 3.34 8.00
C ARG A 93 -13.47 1.89 8.53
N PRO A 94 -12.35 1.15 8.64
CA PRO A 94 -12.34 -0.20 9.20
C PRO A 94 -12.51 -0.18 10.73
N PRO A 95 -12.91 -1.31 11.34
CA PRO A 95 -12.80 -1.49 12.79
C PRO A 95 -11.36 -1.33 13.27
N ALA A 96 -11.18 -0.87 14.52
CA ALA A 96 -9.86 -0.56 15.06
C ALA A 96 -8.95 -1.78 15.24
N ASP A 97 -7.65 -1.54 15.06
CA ASP A 97 -6.54 -2.47 15.31
C ASP A 97 -6.59 -3.80 14.52
N ALA A 98 -7.54 -3.92 13.60
CA ALA A 98 -7.82 -5.16 12.89
C ALA A 98 -6.84 -5.41 11.74
N HIS A 99 -6.49 -6.66 11.51
CA HIS A 99 -5.67 -7.07 10.38
C HIS A 99 -6.48 -7.86 9.35
N PHE A 100 -6.61 -7.31 8.15
CA PHE A 100 -7.29 -7.95 7.03
C PHE A 100 -6.26 -8.47 6.02
N GLU A 101 -6.29 -9.76 5.74
CA GLU A 101 -5.46 -10.39 4.71
C GLU A 101 -6.33 -10.79 3.53
N ILE A 102 -6.00 -10.35 2.33
CA ILE A 102 -6.69 -10.65 1.07
C ILE A 102 -5.68 -11.32 0.16
N VAL A 103 -5.74 -12.64 0.08
CA VAL A 103 -4.62 -13.44 -0.40
C VAL A 103 -5.06 -14.57 -1.31
N ALA A 104 -4.22 -14.92 -2.28
CA ALA A 104 -4.40 -16.16 -3.02
C ALA A 104 -4.34 -17.35 -2.06
N ARG A 105 -5.19 -18.35 -2.30
CA ARG A 105 -5.17 -19.60 -1.54
C ARG A 105 -3.77 -20.26 -1.67
N PRO A 106 -3.14 -20.73 -0.58
CA PRO A 106 -1.76 -21.25 -0.62
C PRO A 106 -1.51 -22.39 -1.63
N SER A 107 -2.51 -23.25 -1.85
CA SER A 107 -2.45 -24.40 -2.77
C SER A 107 -2.97 -24.11 -4.19
N ALA A 108 -3.13 -22.83 -4.54
CA ALA A 108 -3.62 -22.41 -5.84
C ALA A 108 -2.65 -22.79 -6.97
N SER A 109 -3.10 -23.63 -7.91
CA SER A 109 -2.35 -24.00 -9.13
C SER A 109 -2.18 -22.84 -10.11
N SER A 110 -3.02 -21.81 -9.98
CA SER A 110 -2.93 -20.57 -10.76
C SER A 110 -3.41 -19.39 -9.93
N ARG A 111 -2.93 -18.20 -10.32
CA ARG A 111 -3.23 -16.95 -9.65
C ARG A 111 -4.71 -16.56 -9.80
N PRO A 112 -5.42 -16.16 -8.74
CA PRO A 112 -6.73 -15.55 -8.86
C PRO A 112 -6.67 -14.23 -9.64
N ILE A 113 -7.58 -14.04 -10.58
CA ILE A 113 -7.61 -12.86 -11.46
C ILE A 113 -8.89 -12.08 -11.21
N PHE A 114 -8.77 -10.86 -10.70
CA PHE A 114 -9.84 -9.87 -10.75
C PHE A 114 -9.76 -9.13 -12.09
N ASP A 115 -10.78 -9.27 -12.92
CA ASP A 115 -10.78 -8.77 -14.29
C ASP A 115 -11.89 -7.73 -14.48
N GLY A 116 -11.51 -6.47 -14.70
CA GLY A 116 -12.46 -5.37 -14.91
C GLY A 116 -13.17 -5.42 -16.26
N GLY A 117 -12.77 -6.32 -17.17
CA GLY A 117 -13.37 -6.49 -18.49
C GLY A 117 -13.17 -5.27 -19.40
N GLY A 118 -12.22 -4.38 -19.09
CA GLY A 118 -11.99 -3.14 -19.84
C GLY A 118 -13.03 -2.04 -19.60
N ARG A 119 -13.89 -2.19 -18.58
CA ARG A 119 -14.93 -1.23 -18.20
C ARG A 119 -14.38 -0.18 -17.21
N ARG A 120 -15.10 0.95 -17.07
CA ARG A 120 -14.86 1.97 -16.02
C ARG A 120 -14.67 1.34 -14.64
N GLY A 121 -13.80 1.97 -13.86
CA GLY A 121 -13.83 1.88 -12.40
C GLY A 121 -12.51 1.48 -11.79
N THR A 122 -12.58 1.36 -10.47
CA THR A 122 -11.46 0.97 -9.62
C THR A 122 -11.77 -0.37 -8.98
N TRP A 123 -10.85 -1.33 -9.04
CA TRP A 123 -11.08 -2.63 -8.40
C TRP A 123 -11.24 -2.51 -6.88
N PHE A 124 -10.37 -1.76 -6.21
CA PHE A 124 -10.43 -1.57 -4.77
C PHE A 124 -10.28 -0.10 -4.37
N ILE A 125 -11.23 0.41 -3.59
CA ILE A 125 -11.17 1.73 -2.96
C ILE A 125 -11.36 1.58 -1.45
N MET A 126 -10.37 2.03 -0.69
CA MET A 126 -10.54 2.36 0.72
C MET A 126 -10.60 3.88 0.83
N LYS A 127 -11.72 4.42 1.30
CA LYS A 127 -11.87 5.86 1.55
C LYS A 127 -12.23 6.09 3.00
N ALA A 128 -11.27 6.54 3.79
CA ALA A 128 -11.45 6.83 5.20
C ALA A 128 -10.46 7.92 5.61
N ALA A 129 -10.93 8.93 6.34
CA ALA A 129 -10.05 9.96 6.90
C ALA A 129 -9.07 9.38 7.94
N ASP A 130 -9.37 8.21 8.48
CA ASP A 130 -8.54 7.51 9.45
C ASP A 130 -8.80 6.00 9.28
N GLN A 131 -7.75 5.19 9.43
CA GLN A 131 -7.79 3.73 9.32
C GLN A 131 -7.92 3.04 10.68
N ASN A 132 -8.04 3.76 11.80
CA ASN A 132 -8.10 3.20 13.16
C ASN A 132 -6.98 2.19 13.44
N GLU A 133 -5.76 2.45 12.97
CA GLU A 133 -4.62 1.51 13.09
C GLU A 133 -4.84 0.11 12.45
N ALA A 134 -5.97 -0.11 11.77
CA ALA A 134 -6.20 -1.34 11.03
C ALA A 134 -5.17 -1.47 9.92
N ARG A 135 -4.95 -2.69 9.43
CA ARG A 135 -3.94 -2.99 8.41
C ARG A 135 -4.53 -3.89 7.34
N PHE A 136 -4.21 -3.63 6.08
CA PHE A 136 -4.59 -4.50 4.97
C PHE A 136 -3.36 -5.09 4.28
N THR A 137 -3.35 -6.41 4.08
CA THR A 137 -2.36 -7.11 3.26
C THR A 137 -3.03 -7.69 2.03
N PHE A 138 -2.58 -7.28 0.84
CA PHE A 138 -2.97 -7.88 -0.44
C PHE A 138 -1.79 -8.69 -0.97
N SER A 139 -2.01 -9.99 -1.25
CA SER A 139 -0.90 -10.86 -1.66
C SER A 139 -1.27 -11.87 -2.74
N GLY A 140 -0.44 -11.94 -3.78
CA GLY A 140 -0.44 -13.05 -4.73
C GLY A 140 -1.62 -13.05 -5.71
N LEU A 141 -2.25 -11.91 -5.97
CA LEU A 141 -3.39 -11.79 -6.89
C LEU A 141 -2.99 -11.14 -8.21
N GLU A 142 -3.80 -11.30 -9.25
CA GLU A 142 -3.76 -10.47 -10.45
C GLU A 142 -4.98 -9.56 -10.52
N VAL A 143 -4.74 -8.29 -10.80
CA VAL A 143 -5.78 -7.27 -11.04
C VAL A 143 -5.55 -6.74 -12.44
N ALA A 144 -6.54 -6.95 -13.31
CA ALA A 144 -6.39 -6.70 -14.73
C ALA A 144 -7.54 -5.91 -15.34
N ASN A 145 -7.24 -5.12 -16.37
CA ASN A 145 -8.21 -4.45 -17.23
C ASN A 145 -9.18 -3.49 -16.48
N TYR A 146 -8.68 -2.80 -15.46
CA TYR A 146 -9.39 -1.70 -14.79
C TYR A 146 -8.81 -0.35 -15.21
N LEU A 147 -9.57 0.73 -15.01
CA LEU A 147 -9.04 2.08 -15.17
C LEU A 147 -8.02 2.41 -14.05
N THR A 148 -8.32 2.03 -12.82
CA THR A 148 -7.41 2.06 -11.67
C THR A 148 -7.49 0.72 -10.93
N ALA A 149 -6.38 0.17 -10.45
CA ALA A 149 -6.43 -1.07 -9.68
C ALA A 149 -6.83 -0.79 -8.23
N MET A 150 -6.08 0.06 -7.53
CA MET A 150 -6.27 0.29 -6.10
C MET A 150 -6.18 1.78 -5.76
N SER A 151 -7.01 2.23 -4.82
CA SER A 151 -6.96 3.58 -4.29
C SER A 151 -7.17 3.57 -2.77
N PHE A 152 -6.15 4.02 -2.05
CA PHE A 152 -6.19 4.23 -0.61
C PHE A 152 -6.28 5.74 -0.35
N GLU A 153 -7.41 6.19 0.19
CA GLU A 153 -7.78 7.61 0.25
C GLU A 153 -8.04 8.05 1.69
N GLY A 154 -7.00 8.68 2.27
CA GLY A 154 -7.09 9.55 3.44
C GLY A 154 -7.71 10.90 3.11
N ASN A 155 -7.73 11.81 4.06
CA ASN A 155 -8.17 13.17 3.80
C ASN A 155 -7.02 14.01 3.22
N ARG A 156 -7.12 14.37 1.94
CA ARG A 156 -6.12 15.17 1.23
C ARG A 156 -5.95 16.60 1.76
N GLU A 157 -6.95 17.17 2.44
CA GLU A 157 -6.92 18.56 2.91
C GLU A 157 -6.51 18.67 4.39
N LEU A 158 -6.48 17.57 5.13
CA LEU A 158 -6.16 17.54 6.56
C LEU A 158 -5.05 16.51 6.83
N VAL A 159 -3.82 16.99 6.93
CA VAL A 159 -2.58 16.20 7.08
C VAL A 159 -2.68 15.13 8.18
N ASN A 160 -3.29 15.48 9.32
CA ASN A 160 -3.40 14.62 10.51
C ASN A 160 -4.49 13.54 10.40
N THR A 161 -5.19 13.46 9.27
CA THR A 161 -6.19 12.43 8.99
C THR A 161 -5.72 11.58 7.81
N SER A 162 -4.60 10.91 8.07
CA SER A 162 -3.96 9.95 7.17
C SER A 162 -4.43 8.53 7.43
N GLN A 163 -4.28 7.67 6.43
CA GLN A 163 -4.40 6.21 6.58
C GLN A 163 -3.05 5.54 6.26
N GLY A 164 -2.87 4.25 6.49
CA GLY A 164 -1.52 3.69 6.32
C GLY A 164 -1.34 2.24 6.75
N ASN A 165 -0.07 1.84 6.87
CA ASN A 165 0.34 0.51 7.33
C ASN A 165 -0.22 -0.64 6.46
N ASN A 166 -0.46 -0.38 5.17
CA ASN A 166 -0.94 -1.40 4.23
C ASN A 166 0.22 -2.07 3.50
N VAL A 167 0.05 -3.34 3.15
CA VAL A 167 1.02 -4.13 2.39
C VAL A 167 0.38 -4.58 1.08
N VAL A 168 0.99 -4.20 -0.05
CA VAL A 168 0.63 -4.68 -1.39
C VAL A 168 1.82 -5.45 -1.92
N GLN A 169 1.71 -6.78 -1.99
CA GLN A 169 2.86 -7.62 -2.29
C GLN A 169 2.59 -8.76 -3.27
N ASN A 170 3.61 -9.12 -4.06
CA ASN A 170 3.54 -10.25 -4.99
C ASN A 170 2.34 -10.20 -5.96
N MET A 171 1.78 -9.00 -6.19
CA MET A 171 0.64 -8.78 -7.08
C MET A 171 1.09 -8.66 -8.53
N VAL A 172 0.16 -8.90 -9.46
CA VAL A 172 0.31 -8.49 -10.86
C VAL A 172 -0.78 -7.47 -11.16
N PHE A 173 -0.38 -6.28 -11.58
CA PHE A 173 -1.25 -5.24 -12.11
C PHE A 173 -1.08 -5.19 -13.63
N ARG A 174 -2.12 -5.54 -14.38
CA ARG A 174 -2.01 -5.71 -15.83
C ARG A 174 -3.04 -4.88 -16.58
N ASN A 175 -2.62 -4.24 -17.67
CA ASN A 175 -3.52 -3.49 -18.57
C ASN A 175 -4.35 -2.44 -17.81
N ILE A 176 -3.73 -1.70 -16.89
CA ILE A 176 -4.41 -0.68 -16.09
C ILE A 176 -4.36 0.66 -16.82
N GLY A 177 -5.44 1.43 -16.73
CA GLY A 177 -5.65 2.67 -17.47
C GLY A 177 -6.56 2.45 -18.68
N GLN A 178 -6.37 3.21 -19.74
CA GLN A 178 -7.13 3.07 -20.99
C GLN A 178 -6.59 1.99 -21.94
N ALA A 179 -5.66 1.14 -21.49
CA ALA A 179 -5.11 0.06 -22.31
C ALA A 179 -6.23 -0.82 -22.94
N LYS A 180 -7.37 -0.96 -22.25
CA LYS A 180 -8.57 -1.64 -22.74
C LYS A 180 -9.85 -0.78 -22.79
N SER A 181 -9.88 0.42 -22.21
CA SER A 181 -11.06 1.31 -22.22
C SER A 181 -10.95 2.45 -23.25
N GLY A 182 -12.09 3.06 -23.63
CA GLY A 182 -12.17 4.25 -24.50
C GLY A 182 -12.41 5.56 -23.74
N GLU A 183 -12.15 5.56 -22.43
CA GLU A 183 -12.80 6.48 -21.48
C GLU A 183 -11.94 7.69 -21.12
N GLN A 184 -12.13 8.31 -19.94
CA GLN A 184 -11.24 9.36 -19.43
C GLN A 184 -9.90 8.75 -18.97
N PRO A 185 -8.78 9.49 -19.08
CA PRO A 185 -7.47 9.03 -18.62
C PRO A 185 -7.46 8.71 -17.12
N SER A 186 -6.81 7.61 -16.75
CA SER A 186 -6.50 7.31 -15.35
C SER A 186 -5.28 8.11 -14.89
N THR A 187 -5.16 8.35 -13.59
CA THR A 187 -3.96 8.96 -13.01
C THR A 187 -3.04 7.97 -12.29
N ALA A 188 -3.54 6.77 -11.99
CA ALA A 188 -2.79 5.78 -11.24
C ALA A 188 -3.28 4.34 -11.50
N ALA A 189 -2.36 3.38 -11.45
CA ALA A 189 -2.72 1.98 -11.23
C ALA A 189 -2.95 1.71 -9.73
N VAL A 190 -1.98 2.08 -8.88
CA VAL A 190 -2.12 2.06 -7.42
C VAL A 190 -1.94 3.48 -6.90
N ARG A 191 -2.95 3.99 -6.19
CA ARG A 191 -2.99 5.36 -5.67
C ARG A 191 -3.02 5.38 -4.16
N PHE A 192 -2.23 6.28 -3.59
CA PHE A 192 -2.22 6.62 -2.18
C PHE A 192 -2.44 8.12 -2.04
N VAL A 193 -3.42 8.51 -1.24
CA VAL A 193 -3.76 9.90 -0.93
C VAL A 193 -3.75 10.04 0.59
N ASN A 194 -2.92 10.96 1.10
CA ASN A 194 -2.62 11.11 2.53
C ASN A 194 -2.47 9.75 3.23
N SER A 195 -1.45 9.01 2.77
CA SER A 195 -1.21 7.64 3.18
C SER A 195 0.24 7.39 3.60
N ARG A 196 0.44 6.73 4.75
CA ARG A 196 1.76 6.59 5.36
C ARG A 196 2.16 5.16 5.65
N HIS A 197 3.46 4.90 5.72
CA HIS A 197 4.01 3.62 6.16
C HIS A 197 3.50 2.40 5.36
N ASN A 198 3.14 2.57 4.09
CA ASN A 198 2.73 1.46 3.25
C ASN A 198 3.96 0.77 2.64
N VAL A 199 3.82 -0.53 2.40
CA VAL A 199 4.83 -1.36 1.74
C VAL A 199 4.28 -1.90 0.44
N ILE A 200 4.89 -1.51 -0.68
CA ILE A 200 4.56 -1.96 -2.02
C ILE A 200 5.76 -2.76 -2.54
N ARG A 201 5.68 -4.10 -2.50
CA ARG A 201 6.86 -4.93 -2.77
C ARG A 201 6.65 -6.15 -3.65
N GLY A 202 7.64 -6.47 -4.49
CA GLY A 202 7.61 -7.69 -5.30
C GLY A 202 6.46 -7.74 -6.30
N ASN A 203 5.87 -6.60 -6.66
CA ASN A 203 4.75 -6.55 -7.59
C ASN A 203 5.23 -6.40 -9.03
N HIS A 204 4.39 -6.82 -9.98
CA HIS A 204 4.60 -6.64 -11.40
C HIS A 204 3.55 -5.70 -11.99
N PHE A 205 3.99 -4.55 -12.49
CA PHE A 205 3.17 -3.59 -13.23
C PHE A 205 3.44 -3.77 -14.72
N ILE A 206 2.44 -4.25 -15.45
CA ILE A 206 2.59 -4.65 -16.86
C ILE A 206 1.55 -3.94 -17.71
N ASN A 207 1.99 -3.22 -18.73
CA ASN A 207 1.11 -2.51 -19.67
C ASN A 207 0.21 -1.49 -18.93
N ILE A 208 0.84 -0.58 -18.19
CA ILE A 208 0.15 0.51 -17.48
C ILE A 208 0.09 1.70 -18.41
N ARG A 209 -1.05 1.87 -19.09
CA ARG A 209 -1.17 2.76 -20.24
C ARG A 209 -2.49 3.50 -20.30
N ASN A 210 -2.39 4.79 -20.61
CA ASN A 210 -3.49 5.55 -21.21
C ASN A 210 -3.28 5.66 -22.73
N LYS A 211 -4.36 5.80 -23.48
CA LYS A 211 -4.33 6.11 -24.93
C LYS A 211 -4.14 7.60 -25.16
N ARG A 212 -4.67 8.43 -24.25
CA ARG A 212 -4.55 9.89 -24.26
C ARG A 212 -3.87 10.34 -22.98
N SER A 213 -3.05 11.38 -23.06
CA SER A 213 -2.40 11.95 -21.88
C SER A 213 -1.58 10.92 -21.08
N CYS A 214 -0.71 10.18 -21.77
CA CYS A 214 0.14 9.14 -21.18
C CYS A 214 0.88 9.58 -19.92
N GLY A 215 1.41 10.82 -19.92
CA GLY A 215 2.14 11.40 -18.79
C GLY A 215 1.30 11.65 -17.52
N LEU A 216 -0.03 11.50 -17.57
CA LEU A 216 -0.90 11.59 -16.38
C LEU A 216 -0.99 10.27 -15.59
N LEU A 217 -0.71 9.13 -16.22
CA LEU A 217 -0.87 7.82 -15.58
C LEU A 217 0.44 7.35 -14.97
N HIS A 218 0.39 6.99 -13.69
CA HIS A 218 1.50 6.42 -12.96
C HIS A 218 1.19 4.99 -12.53
N SER A 219 2.20 4.14 -12.40
CA SER A 219 1.99 2.80 -11.84
C SER A 219 1.72 2.89 -10.34
N ILE A 220 2.51 3.70 -9.63
CA ILE A 220 2.30 4.05 -8.24
C ILE A 220 2.25 5.57 -8.14
N TYR A 221 1.20 6.10 -7.51
CA TYR A 221 1.04 7.53 -7.28
C TYR A 221 0.83 7.80 -5.79
N LEU A 222 1.83 8.43 -5.17
CA LEU A 222 1.78 8.96 -3.82
C LEU A 222 1.41 10.45 -3.90
N ALA A 223 0.27 10.83 -3.37
CA ALA A 223 -0.23 12.20 -3.44
C ALA A 223 -0.66 12.71 -2.06
N HIS A 224 -0.54 14.03 -1.87
CA HIS A 224 -1.11 14.76 -0.72
C HIS A 224 -0.66 14.18 0.62
N HIS A 225 0.57 14.49 1.07
CA HIS A 225 1.10 14.06 2.36
C HIS A 225 1.29 12.54 2.50
N SER A 226 1.50 11.83 1.38
CA SER A 226 1.75 10.39 1.41
C SER A 226 3.22 10.10 1.69
N SER A 227 3.56 9.90 2.97
CA SER A 227 4.94 9.89 3.45
C SER A 227 5.38 8.53 4.02
N ASP A 228 6.69 8.31 4.12
CA ASP A 228 7.28 7.16 4.80
C ASP A 228 6.88 5.80 4.18
N ASN A 229 6.55 5.79 2.89
CA ASN A 229 6.21 4.58 2.14
C ASN A 229 7.44 3.91 1.55
N ARG A 230 7.37 2.59 1.39
CA ARG A 230 8.45 1.75 0.83
C ARG A 230 7.98 1.07 -0.45
N ILE A 231 8.69 1.32 -1.55
CA ILE A 231 8.42 0.76 -2.88
C ILE A 231 9.61 -0.11 -3.28
N GLU A 232 9.51 -1.43 -3.11
CA GLU A 232 10.67 -2.31 -3.09
C GLU A 232 10.58 -3.50 -4.04
N ASN A 233 11.64 -3.76 -4.82
CA ASN A 233 11.71 -4.98 -5.65
C ASN A 233 10.52 -5.16 -6.61
N ASN A 234 9.90 -4.07 -7.05
CA ASN A 234 8.84 -4.16 -8.04
C ASN A 234 9.42 -4.15 -9.46
N THR A 235 8.71 -4.79 -10.38
CA THR A 235 9.02 -4.73 -11.81
C THR A 235 7.96 -3.90 -12.53
N PHE A 236 8.41 -2.94 -13.32
CA PHE A 236 7.59 -2.10 -14.19
C PHE A 236 7.96 -2.40 -15.63
N LYS A 237 6.97 -2.81 -16.43
CA LYS A 237 7.14 -3.14 -17.85
C LYS A 237 6.08 -2.46 -18.70
N ASN A 238 6.51 -1.78 -19.75
CA ASN A 238 5.64 -1.15 -20.74
C ASN A 238 4.69 -0.13 -20.07
N THR A 239 5.27 0.96 -19.59
CA THR A 239 4.56 2.04 -18.89
C THR A 239 4.65 3.34 -19.67
N CYS A 240 3.52 4.03 -19.88
CA CYS A 240 3.50 5.23 -20.74
C CYS A 240 3.80 6.54 -20.01
N GLY A 241 3.37 6.70 -18.75
CA GLY A 241 3.78 7.80 -17.88
C GLY A 241 4.94 7.37 -16.98
N SER A 242 5.39 8.25 -16.09
CA SER A 242 6.41 7.89 -15.09
C SER A 242 5.88 6.77 -14.18
N PRO A 243 6.56 5.62 -14.07
CA PRO A 243 6.20 4.55 -13.16
C PRO A 243 5.82 4.98 -11.74
N ILE A 244 6.62 5.84 -11.08
CA ILE A 244 6.40 6.27 -9.70
C ILE A 244 6.34 7.79 -9.66
N ARG A 245 5.20 8.33 -9.23
CA ARG A 245 5.01 9.76 -8.99
C ARG A 245 4.78 10.07 -7.52
N LEU A 246 5.43 11.13 -7.05
CA LEU A 246 5.22 11.73 -5.75
C LEU A 246 4.70 13.16 -5.94
N ARG A 247 3.74 13.55 -5.11
CA ARG A 247 3.12 14.87 -5.17
C ARG A 247 2.71 15.42 -3.83
N ASP A 248 2.85 16.73 -3.69
CA ASP A 248 2.26 17.53 -2.62
C ASP A 248 2.67 17.06 -1.22
N ALA A 249 3.89 17.44 -0.80
CA ALA A 249 4.47 17.10 0.50
C ALA A 249 4.43 15.59 0.84
N SER A 250 4.58 14.72 -0.16
CA SER A 250 4.73 13.27 0.01
C SER A 250 6.19 12.95 0.25
N ASN A 251 6.58 12.78 1.52
CA ASN A 251 7.97 12.90 1.97
C ASN A 251 8.57 11.58 2.46
N ASN A 252 9.91 11.53 2.55
CA ASN A 252 10.64 10.43 3.17
C ASN A 252 10.30 9.03 2.60
N ASN A 253 9.81 8.98 1.37
CA ASN A 253 9.51 7.72 0.71
C ASN A 253 10.79 7.10 0.15
N ILE A 254 10.85 5.78 0.15
CA ILE A 254 12.01 5.03 -0.34
C ILE A 254 11.55 4.15 -1.49
N ALA A 255 12.12 4.34 -2.68
CA ALA A 255 11.98 3.38 -3.76
C ALA A 255 13.32 2.69 -4.01
N THR A 256 13.39 1.39 -3.73
CA THR A 256 14.64 0.64 -3.78
C THR A 256 14.54 -0.66 -4.57
N ARG A 257 15.61 -0.99 -5.30
CA ARG A 257 15.74 -2.27 -6.04
C ARG A 257 14.62 -2.57 -7.02
N ASN A 258 13.96 -1.54 -7.56
CA ASN A 258 12.95 -1.72 -8.59
C ASN A 258 13.60 -1.86 -9.97
N VAL A 259 12.92 -2.58 -10.86
CA VAL A 259 13.35 -2.80 -12.24
C VAL A 259 12.35 -2.13 -13.18
N PHE A 260 12.85 -1.23 -14.01
CA PHE A 260 12.08 -0.53 -15.03
C PHE A 260 12.53 -0.97 -16.43
N ARG A 261 11.58 -1.43 -17.23
CA ARG A 261 11.76 -1.84 -18.62
C ARG A 261 10.69 -1.25 -19.50
N GLU A 262 11.04 -0.81 -20.69
CA GLU A 262 10.06 -0.26 -21.64
C GLU A 262 9.24 0.90 -21.01
N ALA A 263 9.88 1.74 -20.20
CA ALA A 263 9.26 2.98 -19.70
C ALA A 263 9.40 4.07 -20.77
N GLU A 264 8.28 4.59 -21.26
CA GLU A 264 8.27 5.57 -22.36
C GLU A 264 8.45 7.01 -21.89
N PHE A 265 8.13 7.29 -20.63
CA PHE A 265 8.28 8.64 -20.09
C PHE A 265 9.75 8.95 -19.79
N ARG A 266 10.12 10.23 -19.89
CA ARG A 266 11.50 10.72 -19.75
C ARG A 266 12.16 10.51 -18.38
N ALA A 267 11.42 10.03 -17.39
CA ALA A 267 11.88 9.72 -16.04
C ALA A 267 11.05 8.58 -15.45
N VAL A 268 11.64 7.76 -14.58
CA VAL A 268 10.92 6.70 -13.85
C VAL A 268 10.41 7.13 -12.48
N PHE A 269 11.07 8.14 -11.89
CA PHE A 269 10.65 8.85 -10.69
C PHE A 269 10.30 10.29 -11.04
N ASP A 270 9.15 10.75 -10.56
CA ASP A 270 8.59 12.04 -10.96
C ASP A 270 8.02 12.75 -9.75
N GLU A 271 8.68 13.83 -9.34
CA GLU A 271 8.25 14.67 -8.22
C GLU A 271 7.63 15.95 -8.74
N TRP A 272 6.35 16.16 -8.38
CA TRP A 272 5.54 17.23 -8.94
C TRP A 272 4.65 17.85 -7.87
N TYR A 273 4.42 19.16 -7.92
CA TYR A 273 3.38 19.81 -7.15
C TYR A 273 2.76 20.97 -7.93
N CYS A 274 1.53 21.33 -7.59
CA CYS A 274 0.79 22.42 -8.23
C CYS A 274 1.15 23.75 -7.56
N ASN A 275 1.91 24.60 -8.25
CA ASN A 275 2.12 25.98 -7.82
C ASN A 275 1.62 26.95 -8.90
N PRO A 276 0.56 27.74 -8.65
CA PRO A 276 0.03 28.68 -9.62
C PRO A 276 1.00 29.82 -9.98
N GLU A 277 2.02 30.09 -9.15
CA GLU A 277 3.05 31.11 -9.43
C GLU A 277 4.19 30.60 -10.34
N ARG A 278 4.26 29.28 -10.55
CA ARG A 278 5.34 28.62 -11.32
C ARG A 278 4.84 27.79 -12.49
N ILE A 279 3.57 27.36 -12.45
CA ILE A 279 2.97 26.50 -13.46
C ILE A 279 1.64 27.11 -13.88
N ASP A 280 1.60 27.67 -15.09
CA ASP A 280 0.39 28.31 -15.67
C ASP A 280 -0.82 27.37 -15.73
N LYS A 281 -0.58 26.06 -15.81
CA LYS A 281 -1.62 25.02 -15.84
C LYS A 281 -2.10 24.59 -14.45
N CYS A 282 -1.52 25.13 -13.37
CA CYS A 282 -1.96 24.86 -12.02
C CYS A 282 -3.22 25.67 -11.71
N THR A 283 -4.34 24.99 -11.49
CA THR A 283 -5.63 25.63 -11.20
C THR A 283 -5.94 25.71 -9.70
N LYS A 284 -4.98 25.39 -8.83
CA LYS A 284 -5.17 25.41 -7.37
C LYS A 284 -5.05 26.85 -6.85
N LYS A 285 -5.98 27.23 -5.95
CA LYS A 285 -5.95 28.53 -5.28
C LYS A 285 -4.83 28.62 -4.24
N ILE A 286 -4.61 27.53 -3.52
CA ILE A 286 -3.55 27.39 -2.53
C ILE A 286 -2.46 26.51 -3.18
N PRO A 287 -1.20 26.96 -3.24
CA PRO A 287 -0.12 26.16 -3.78
C PRO A 287 0.01 24.86 -2.98
N GLU A 288 0.23 23.76 -3.69
CA GLU A 288 0.73 22.52 -3.11
C GLU A 288 2.20 22.71 -2.70
N CYS A 289 2.73 21.77 -1.91
CA CYS A 289 4.12 21.82 -1.47
C CYS A 289 5.00 20.79 -2.20
N PRO A 290 6.29 21.08 -2.44
CA PRO A 290 7.20 20.06 -2.93
C PRO A 290 7.30 18.90 -1.95
N SER A 291 7.64 17.74 -2.49
CA SER A 291 8.04 16.58 -1.73
C SER A 291 9.53 16.69 -1.34
N TRP A 292 9.93 16.13 -0.20
CA TRP A 292 11.31 16.12 0.26
C TRP A 292 11.69 14.82 0.96
N GLY A 293 13.00 14.60 1.14
CA GLY A 293 13.54 13.43 1.86
C GLY A 293 13.37 12.08 1.13
N ASN A 294 12.82 12.09 -0.09
CA ASN A 294 12.63 10.88 -0.88
C ASN A 294 13.96 10.34 -1.42
N ARG A 295 14.10 9.01 -1.40
CA ARG A 295 15.31 8.32 -1.82
C ARG A 295 15.03 7.26 -2.87
N TYR A 296 15.86 7.26 -3.91
CA TYR A 296 15.79 6.33 -5.04
C TYR A 296 17.09 5.55 -5.11
N GLU A 297 17.08 4.31 -4.61
CA GLU A 297 18.30 3.56 -4.30
C GLU A 297 18.36 2.23 -5.08
N ALA A 298 19.52 1.89 -5.65
CA ALA A 298 19.74 0.58 -6.27
C ALA A 298 18.69 0.14 -7.32
N ASN A 299 18.04 1.08 -7.98
CA ASN A 299 17.07 0.80 -9.03
C ASN A 299 17.75 0.57 -10.38
N THR A 300 17.16 -0.27 -11.24
CA THR A 300 17.65 -0.55 -12.59
C THR A 300 16.68 -0.02 -13.63
N VAL A 301 17.17 0.81 -14.55
CA VAL A 301 16.41 1.26 -15.74
C VAL A 301 17.11 0.72 -16.98
N SER A 302 16.35 0.00 -17.82
CA SER A 302 16.86 -0.64 -19.03
C SER A 302 15.78 -0.60 -20.11
N ASP A 303 16.17 -0.70 -21.39
CA ASP A 303 15.23 -0.78 -22.52
C ASP A 303 14.10 0.25 -22.47
N SER A 304 14.39 1.46 -22.00
CA SER A 304 13.43 2.54 -21.72
C SER A 304 13.83 3.82 -22.47
N ASP A 305 13.06 4.90 -22.29
CA ASP A 305 13.44 6.22 -22.78
C ASP A 305 14.89 6.57 -22.39
N GLN A 306 15.63 7.13 -23.34
CA GLN A 306 17.06 7.39 -23.18
C GLN A 306 17.36 8.41 -22.07
N ARG A 307 16.45 9.35 -21.81
CA ARG A 307 16.58 10.25 -20.66
C ARG A 307 16.26 9.52 -19.38
N ALA A 308 15.24 8.66 -19.34
CA ALA A 308 14.95 7.87 -18.15
C ALA A 308 16.11 6.95 -17.73
N ILE A 309 16.90 6.45 -18.69
CA ILE A 309 18.10 5.65 -18.40
C ILE A 309 19.22 6.50 -17.77
N ARG A 310 19.44 7.72 -18.27
CA ARG A 310 20.54 8.61 -17.81
C ARG A 310 20.18 9.43 -16.58
N GLU A 311 18.96 9.95 -16.56
CA GLU A 311 18.35 10.86 -15.60
C GLU A 311 16.98 10.30 -15.17
N PRO A 312 16.97 9.20 -14.40
CA PRO A 312 15.75 8.49 -14.01
C PRO A 312 14.81 9.29 -13.10
N THR A 313 15.25 10.40 -12.53
CA THR A 313 14.44 11.28 -11.66
C THR A 313 14.23 12.63 -12.31
N VAL A 314 12.98 13.11 -12.28
CA VAL A 314 12.66 14.51 -12.55
C VAL A 314 12.00 15.14 -11.32
N VAL A 315 12.50 16.31 -10.92
CA VAL A 315 11.87 17.17 -9.92
C VAL A 315 11.42 18.43 -10.63
N HIS A 316 10.11 18.66 -10.68
CA HIS A 316 9.54 19.72 -11.53
C HIS A 316 9.76 21.13 -11.00
N ILE A 317 9.74 21.31 -9.67
CA ILE A 317 10.04 22.57 -9.01
C ILE A 317 10.86 22.20 -7.76
N PRO A 318 12.17 22.42 -7.73
CA PRO A 318 13.04 21.99 -6.64
C PRO A 318 13.00 22.94 -5.42
N GLU A 319 12.44 24.14 -5.55
CA GLU A 319 12.38 25.12 -4.47
C GLU A 319 11.26 24.80 -3.47
N ILE A 320 11.55 24.94 -2.18
CA ILE A 320 10.56 24.84 -1.10
C ILE A 320 10.06 26.25 -0.77
N PRO A 321 8.80 26.60 -1.09
CA PRO A 321 8.23 27.88 -0.68
C PRO A 321 8.27 28.02 0.85
N SER A 322 8.49 29.23 1.37
CA SER A 322 8.48 29.49 2.82
C SER A 322 7.14 29.18 3.48
N THR A 323 6.05 29.15 2.71
CA THR A 323 4.70 28.77 3.15
C THR A 323 4.53 27.27 3.35
N CYS A 324 5.48 26.46 2.90
CA CYS A 324 5.47 25.02 3.11
C CYS A 324 6.12 24.70 4.45
N ASP A 325 5.32 24.15 5.37
CA ASP A 325 5.81 23.71 6.66
C ASP A 325 6.65 22.44 6.50
N VAL A 326 7.98 22.61 6.50
CA VAL A 326 8.94 21.51 6.42
C VAL A 326 8.97 20.67 7.71
N GLN A 327 8.39 21.17 8.81
CA GLN A 327 8.41 20.51 10.13
C GLN A 327 7.26 19.51 10.34
N ALA A 328 6.18 19.56 9.55
CA ALA A 328 5.01 18.67 9.71
C ALA A 328 5.28 17.17 9.38
N GLY A 329 6.51 16.81 9.00
CA GLY A 329 6.97 15.43 8.84
C GLY A 329 7.99 14.96 9.88
N ALA A 330 8.38 15.81 10.83
CA ALA A 330 9.42 15.52 11.81
C ALA A 330 8.86 14.83 13.06
N ALA A 331 8.25 13.66 12.90
CA ALA A 331 8.13 12.70 13.98
C ALA A 331 9.14 11.57 13.72
N SER A 332 10.29 11.65 14.39
CA SER A 332 11.35 10.64 14.59
C SER A 332 12.41 10.38 13.50
N SER A 333 13.39 11.30 13.35
CA SER A 333 14.84 11.01 13.46
C SER A 333 15.70 12.24 13.15
N PRO A 334 16.89 12.40 13.79
CA PRO A 334 17.68 13.62 13.68
C PRO A 334 18.52 13.67 12.39
N ALA A 335 18.58 14.88 11.83
CA ALA A 335 19.56 15.39 10.87
C ALA A 335 19.71 14.65 9.52
N ALA A 336 19.07 15.19 8.47
CA ALA A 336 19.56 15.07 7.10
C ALA A 336 19.28 16.36 6.32
N SER A 337 20.16 17.35 6.48
CA SER A 337 20.40 18.34 5.44
C SER A 337 21.15 17.64 4.30
N GLY A 338 20.43 17.04 3.37
CA GLY A 338 21.02 16.40 2.20
C GLY A 338 20.04 16.45 1.06
N ALA A 339 20.36 17.21 0.02
CA ALA A 339 19.70 17.10 -1.27
C ALA A 339 19.62 15.63 -1.68
N SER A 340 18.52 15.22 -2.32
CA SER A 340 18.28 13.86 -2.81
C SER A 340 19.48 13.34 -3.61
N THR A 341 20.38 12.60 -2.97
CA THR A 341 21.51 11.95 -3.60
C THR A 341 21.04 10.61 -4.12
N ALA A 342 20.44 10.64 -5.31
CA ALA A 342 20.09 9.43 -6.03
C ALA A 342 21.38 8.75 -6.54
N THR A 343 21.75 7.63 -5.92
CA THR A 343 22.92 6.83 -6.35
C THR A 343 22.47 5.84 -7.41
N TYR A 344 22.79 6.14 -8.68
CA TYR A 344 22.49 5.27 -9.83
C TYR A 344 23.72 4.51 -10.30
N ARG A 345 23.55 3.22 -10.59
CA ARG A 345 24.51 2.40 -11.35
C ARG A 345 23.90 2.14 -12.73
N ALA A 346 24.17 3.02 -13.69
CA ALA A 346 23.81 2.79 -15.08
C ALA A 346 24.57 1.54 -15.59
N THR A 347 23.86 0.46 -15.87
CA THR A 347 24.44 -0.70 -16.55
C THR A 347 24.30 -0.49 -18.06
N ASN A 348 25.33 0.10 -18.67
CA ASN A 348 25.43 0.17 -20.14
C ASN A 348 25.71 -1.24 -20.69
N ALA A 349 24.65 -2.01 -20.99
CA ALA A 349 24.78 -3.22 -21.78
C ALA A 349 24.90 -2.85 -23.27
N LYS A 350 26.09 -2.39 -23.69
CA LYS A 350 26.45 -2.30 -25.10
C LYS A 350 26.74 -3.73 -25.59
N ARG A 351 25.75 -4.41 -26.17
CA ARG A 351 25.98 -5.65 -26.93
C ARG A 351 26.80 -5.31 -28.16
N GLU A 352 28.06 -5.70 -28.17
CA GLU A 352 28.89 -5.72 -29.37
C GLU A 352 28.24 -6.61 -30.44
N ARG A 353 28.03 -6.02 -31.61
CA ARG A 353 27.76 -6.75 -32.85
C ARG A 353 29.03 -7.52 -33.21
N ILE A 354 29.01 -8.84 -33.03
CA ILE A 354 29.93 -9.73 -33.75
C ILE A 354 29.48 -9.71 -35.22
N ILE A 355 30.22 -8.99 -36.06
CA ILE A 355 30.23 -9.20 -37.50
C ILE A 355 31.09 -10.43 -37.75
N ARG A 356 30.49 -11.54 -38.20
CA ARG A 356 31.21 -12.57 -38.95
C ARG A 356 30.88 -12.37 -40.42
N LYS A 357 31.91 -12.01 -41.20
CA LYS A 357 32.02 -12.39 -42.60
C LYS A 357 32.59 -13.80 -42.66
#